data_AF-A0A524GVI5-F1
#
_entry.id   AF-A0A524GVI5-F1
#
_cell.length_a   1.000
_cell.length_b   1.000
_cell.length_c   1.000
_cell.angle_alpha   90.00
_cell.angle_beta   90.00
_cell.angle_gamma   90.00
#
_symmetry.space_group_name_H-M   'P 1'
#
loop_
_entity.id
_entity.type
_entity.pdbx_description
1 polymer ?
#
loop_
_entity_poly.entity_id
_entity_poly.type
_entity_poly.pdbx_seq_one_letter_code
_entity_poly.pdbx_strand_id
1 'polypeptide(L)'
;AKDPIMNKGAMLTTLLSLPGRHVVLMPGHSVKGVSRKIEDEPERQRLKGIVGELEIPEGYGVIVRTAGMGCSKTMISKDLKDLMRLWKTIKGKVMQEKSPALLYKERGLVLRSIRDSLTPDVSEILIDDPNTFNEVQELLNIFSSKQGQTAKLYQGEKPLFSKFQLEEQIGSIFENRVRLKSGASIVIEPTEALVTIDVNSGKSTHEKSVEQTAFQTNLEAAEEVARQLRLRDLGGLIVIDFIDMREANHRAEVERELKNHLKQDKARTKVGRISKFGLLEMSRQRIHPSIEFGSHIVCRQCQGKGLIPSTETLGIGFLRKLGMEALKNDVTRVKCIVPTAVAEFLLNKKRRDIVEFETRRNIAIDIEGDDGLVPGESRIVCSP
;
A
#
# COMPACT_ATOMS: atom_id res chain seq x y z
N ALA A 1 -16.73 -3.47 -7.35
CA ALA A 1 -15.73 -4.35 -8.01
C ALA A 1 -14.37 -4.15 -7.34
N LYS A 2 -13.47 -5.12 -7.46
CA LYS A 2 -12.06 -5.01 -7.06
C LYS A 2 -11.17 -5.53 -8.18
N ASP A 3 -10.05 -4.86 -8.41
CA ASP A 3 -9.03 -5.29 -9.36
C ASP A 3 -8.47 -6.67 -8.97
N PRO A 4 -7.92 -7.45 -9.93
CA PRO A 4 -7.30 -8.72 -9.62
C PRO A 4 -6.12 -8.53 -8.66
N ILE A 5 -5.96 -9.46 -7.72
CA ILE A 5 -4.88 -9.43 -6.72
C ILE A 5 -4.18 -10.78 -6.74
N MET A 6 -2.88 -10.75 -7.01
CA MET A 6 -2.05 -11.95 -7.16
C MET A 6 -2.69 -12.91 -8.19
N ASN A 7 -3.04 -14.12 -7.76
CA ASN A 7 -3.62 -15.16 -8.59
C ASN A 7 -5.16 -15.14 -8.61
N LYS A 8 -5.81 -14.21 -7.89
CA LYS A 8 -7.27 -14.09 -7.85
C LYS A 8 -7.73 -13.11 -8.92
N GLY A 9 -8.64 -13.56 -9.78
CA GLY A 9 -9.29 -12.72 -10.79
C GLY A 9 -10.07 -11.54 -10.18
N ALA A 10 -10.49 -10.60 -11.03
CA ALA A 10 -11.23 -9.42 -10.58
C ALA A 10 -12.57 -9.80 -9.94
N MET A 11 -12.93 -9.13 -8.85
CA MET A 11 -14.26 -9.26 -8.25
C MET A 11 -15.24 -8.34 -9.00
N LEU A 12 -16.20 -8.92 -9.70
CA LEU A 12 -17.19 -8.20 -10.49
C LEU A 12 -18.48 -7.93 -9.69
N THR A 13 -19.26 -6.96 -10.16
CA THR A 13 -20.61 -6.65 -9.62
C THR A 13 -21.50 -6.14 -10.76
N THR A 14 -22.77 -6.53 -10.74
CA THR A 14 -23.81 -5.97 -11.60
C THR A 14 -24.43 -4.69 -11.02
N LEU A 15 -24.15 -4.40 -9.73
CA LEU A 15 -24.52 -3.16 -9.07
C LEU A 15 -23.52 -2.07 -9.45
N LEU A 16 -23.83 -1.35 -10.54
CA LEU A 16 -22.96 -0.33 -11.11
C LEU A 16 -23.05 0.99 -10.33
N SER A 17 -21.95 1.72 -10.30
CA SER A 17 -21.91 3.08 -9.76
C SER A 17 -21.03 3.96 -10.65
N LEU A 18 -21.50 5.17 -10.93
CA LEU A 18 -20.82 6.17 -11.74
C LEU A 18 -20.48 7.38 -10.85
N PRO A 19 -19.22 7.50 -10.40
CA PRO A 19 -18.80 8.59 -9.55
C PRO A 19 -18.56 9.89 -10.33
N GLY A 20 -19.35 10.92 -10.02
CA GLY A 20 -19.09 12.32 -10.36
C GLY A 20 -18.26 13.02 -9.28
N ARG A 21 -18.14 14.35 -9.36
CA ARG A 21 -17.38 15.13 -8.36
C ARG A 21 -18.17 15.27 -7.05
N HIS A 22 -19.44 15.64 -7.14
CA HIS A 22 -20.30 15.93 -6.01
C HIS A 22 -21.26 14.79 -5.69
N VAL A 23 -21.65 13.99 -6.68
CA VAL A 23 -22.57 12.86 -6.50
C VAL A 23 -22.06 11.56 -7.12
N VAL A 24 -22.61 10.44 -6.66
CA VAL A 24 -22.48 9.12 -7.29
C VAL A 24 -23.85 8.67 -7.77
N LEU A 25 -23.97 8.37 -9.06
CA LEU A 25 -25.16 7.77 -9.64
C LEU A 25 -25.09 6.24 -9.53
N MET A 26 -26.17 5.61 -9.10
CA MET A 26 -26.28 4.15 -8.95
C MET A 26 -27.48 3.65 -9.76
N PRO A 27 -27.29 3.25 -11.03
CA PRO A 27 -28.34 2.62 -11.82
C PRO A 27 -28.77 1.28 -11.20
N GLY A 28 -30.06 0.99 -11.19
CA GLY A 28 -30.63 -0.23 -10.60
C GLY A 28 -30.82 -0.18 -9.08
N HIS A 29 -30.61 0.98 -8.45
CA HIS A 29 -30.88 1.23 -7.03
C HIS A 29 -31.86 2.39 -6.88
N SER A 30 -32.52 2.52 -5.73
CA SER A 30 -33.42 3.65 -5.41
C SER A 30 -32.94 4.48 -4.21
N VAL A 31 -31.73 4.21 -3.72
CA VAL A 31 -31.19 4.86 -2.52
C VAL A 31 -30.84 6.31 -2.83
N LYS A 32 -31.45 7.24 -2.08
CA LYS A 32 -31.07 8.65 -1.99
C LYS A 32 -30.33 8.87 -0.67
N GLY A 33 -29.12 9.42 -0.72
CA GLY A 33 -28.30 9.54 0.49
C GLY A 33 -27.22 10.61 0.44
N VAL A 34 -26.59 10.80 1.60
CA VAL A 34 -25.47 11.71 1.82
C VAL A 34 -24.33 10.92 2.46
N SER A 35 -23.08 11.20 2.06
CA SER A 35 -21.87 10.57 2.58
C SER A 35 -21.85 10.57 4.11
N ARG A 36 -21.49 9.42 4.71
CA ARG A 36 -21.34 9.29 6.17
C ARG A 36 -20.16 10.07 6.73
N LYS A 37 -19.25 10.55 5.88
CA LYS A 37 -18.09 11.37 6.29
C LYS A 37 -18.45 12.83 6.54
N ILE A 38 -19.68 13.24 6.22
CA ILE A 38 -20.18 14.58 6.56
C ILE A 38 -20.76 14.48 7.96
N GLU A 39 -19.94 14.82 8.97
CA GLU A 39 -20.30 14.78 10.39
C GLU A 39 -21.11 16.00 10.83
N ASP A 40 -21.05 17.09 10.07
CA ASP A 40 -21.85 18.31 10.28
C ASP A 40 -23.33 18.02 10.00
N GLU A 41 -24.11 17.83 11.06
CA GLU A 41 -25.52 17.42 10.96
C GLU A 41 -26.40 18.50 10.29
N PRO A 42 -26.28 19.82 10.61
CA PRO A 42 -26.91 20.89 9.83
C PRO A 42 -26.67 20.78 8.32
N GLU A 43 -25.40 20.66 7.90
CA GLU A 43 -25.04 20.55 6.49
C GLU A 43 -25.58 19.26 5.86
N ARG A 44 -25.54 18.16 6.61
CA ARG A 44 -26.08 16.87 6.17
C ARG A 44 -27.58 16.93 5.94
N GLN A 45 -28.33 17.62 6.79
CA GLN A 45 -29.77 17.83 6.61
C GLN A 45 -30.06 18.73 5.41
N ARG A 46 -29.27 19.80 5.21
CA ARG A 46 -29.36 20.66 4.01
C ARG A 46 -29.18 19.85 2.73
N LEU A 47 -28.13 19.02 2.67
CA LEU A 47 -27.85 18.18 1.50
C LEU A 47 -28.94 17.12 1.27
N LYS A 48 -29.51 16.53 2.33
CA LYS A 48 -30.66 15.63 2.19
C LYS A 48 -31.88 16.35 1.60
N GLY A 49 -32.16 17.58 2.05
CA GLY A 49 -33.23 18.42 1.48
C GLY A 49 -33.02 18.64 -0.02
N ILE A 50 -31.80 19.05 -0.41
CA ILE A 50 -31.45 19.22 -1.83
C ILE A 50 -31.69 17.93 -2.62
N VAL A 51 -31.21 16.77 -2.13
CA VAL A 51 -31.39 15.47 -2.81
C VAL A 51 -32.86 15.08 -2.91
N GLY A 52 -33.68 15.42 -1.90
CA GLY A 52 -35.12 15.20 -1.92
C GLY A 52 -35.81 15.95 -3.06
N GLU A 53 -35.35 17.16 -3.35
CA GLU A 53 -35.88 18.00 -4.44
C GLU A 53 -35.31 17.68 -5.84
N LEU A 54 -34.35 16.75 -5.96
CA LEU A 54 -33.81 16.36 -7.25
C LEU A 54 -34.78 15.41 -7.97
N GLU A 55 -35.07 15.75 -9.23
CA GLU A 55 -35.76 14.87 -10.16
C GLU A 55 -34.83 13.72 -10.59
N ILE A 56 -34.96 12.59 -9.90
CA ILE A 56 -34.22 11.36 -10.16
C ILE A 56 -35.23 10.34 -10.71
N PRO A 57 -35.06 9.83 -11.94
CA PRO A 57 -35.98 8.82 -12.49
C PRO A 57 -36.02 7.55 -11.66
N GLU A 58 -37.11 6.79 -11.78
CA GLU A 58 -37.23 5.49 -11.12
C GLU A 58 -36.10 4.53 -11.53
N GLY A 59 -35.65 3.72 -10.57
CA GLY A 59 -34.53 2.80 -10.75
C GLY A 59 -33.14 3.44 -10.70
N TYR A 60 -33.03 4.71 -10.29
CA TYR A 60 -31.74 5.37 -10.06
C TYR A 60 -31.58 5.86 -8.61
N GLY A 61 -30.42 5.55 -8.03
CA GLY A 61 -29.99 6.00 -6.72
C GLY A 61 -28.94 7.09 -6.85
N VAL A 62 -28.88 7.98 -5.86
CA VAL A 62 -27.90 9.08 -5.81
C VAL A 62 -27.34 9.21 -4.40
N ILE A 63 -26.02 9.29 -4.30
CA ILE A 63 -25.33 9.60 -3.03
C ILE A 63 -24.50 10.87 -3.21
N VAL A 64 -24.72 11.87 -2.35
CA VAL A 64 -23.86 13.06 -2.28
C VAL A 64 -22.53 12.70 -1.61
N ARG A 65 -21.42 13.01 -2.28
CA ARG A 65 -20.05 12.80 -1.83
C ARG A 65 -19.62 13.89 -0.84
N THR A 66 -18.53 13.65 -0.11
CA THR A 66 -17.95 14.66 0.80
C THR A 66 -17.57 15.95 0.06
N ALA A 67 -17.07 15.85 -1.18
CA ALA A 67 -16.81 17.03 -2.03
C ALA A 67 -18.08 17.82 -2.41
N GLY A 68 -19.27 17.27 -2.18
CA GLY A 68 -20.55 17.98 -2.33
C GLY A 68 -20.91 18.88 -1.14
N MET A 69 -20.13 18.90 -0.06
CA MET A 69 -20.30 19.86 1.04
C MET A 69 -20.22 21.30 0.52
N GLY A 70 -21.09 22.17 1.03
CA GLY A 70 -21.20 23.57 0.62
C GLY A 70 -21.75 23.78 -0.81
N CYS A 71 -21.98 22.72 -1.58
CA CYS A 71 -22.48 22.85 -2.94
C CYS A 71 -23.96 23.28 -2.95
N SER A 72 -24.31 24.07 -3.96
CA SER A 72 -25.70 24.47 -4.24
C SER A 72 -26.46 23.34 -4.94
N LYS A 73 -27.81 23.41 -4.89
CA LYS A 73 -28.70 22.53 -5.66
C LYS A 73 -28.35 22.52 -7.16
N THR A 74 -27.97 23.67 -7.72
CA THR A 74 -27.60 23.80 -9.13
C THR A 74 -26.34 23.03 -9.49
N MET A 75 -25.30 23.06 -8.65
CA MET A 75 -24.06 22.30 -8.87
C MET A 75 -24.30 20.79 -8.78
N ILE A 76 -25.07 20.37 -7.77
CA ILE A 76 -25.42 18.96 -7.57
C ILE A 76 -26.29 18.44 -8.73
N SER A 77 -27.28 19.23 -9.17
CA SER A 77 -28.15 18.87 -10.29
C SER A 77 -27.39 18.77 -11.62
N LYS A 78 -26.43 19.68 -11.86
CA LYS A 78 -25.57 19.64 -13.06
C LYS A 78 -24.74 18.34 -13.09
N ASP A 79 -24.04 18.02 -12.01
CA ASP A 79 -23.22 16.80 -11.91
C ASP A 79 -24.08 15.54 -12.09
N LEU A 80 -25.28 15.49 -11.51
CA LEU A 80 -26.23 14.40 -11.73
C LEU A 80 -26.64 14.27 -13.21
N LYS A 81 -26.96 15.38 -13.89
CA LYS A 81 -27.36 15.37 -15.31
C LYS A 81 -26.23 14.84 -16.21
N ASP A 82 -24.98 15.21 -15.91
CA ASP A 82 -23.81 14.73 -16.65
C ASP A 82 -23.62 13.22 -16.48
N LEU A 83 -23.77 12.70 -15.26
CA LEU A 83 -23.74 11.25 -15.00
C LEU A 83 -24.89 10.49 -15.67
N MET A 84 -26.10 11.06 -15.71
CA MET A 84 -27.23 10.46 -16.42
C MET A 84 -26.99 10.38 -17.92
N ARG A 85 -26.36 11.40 -18.52
CA ARG A 85 -25.94 11.39 -19.93
C ARG A 85 -24.90 10.31 -20.18
N LEU A 86 -23.89 10.21 -19.32
CA LEU A 86 -22.88 9.15 -19.40
C LEU A 86 -23.53 7.76 -19.35
N TRP A 87 -24.45 7.54 -18.42
CA TRP A 87 -25.17 6.28 -18.31
C TRP A 87 -25.96 5.94 -19.58
N LYS A 88 -26.65 6.93 -20.17
CA LYS A 88 -27.37 6.76 -21.43
C LYS A 88 -26.43 6.30 -22.56
N THR A 89 -25.23 6.89 -22.65
CA THR A 89 -24.21 6.49 -23.62
C THR A 89 -23.75 5.05 -23.39
N ILE A 90 -23.48 4.66 -22.14
CA ILE A 90 -23.08 3.29 -21.79
C ILE A 90 -24.18 2.29 -22.18
N LYS A 91 -25.44 2.57 -21.82
CA LYS A 91 -26.58 1.72 -22.16
C LYS A 91 -26.78 1.62 -23.68
N GLY A 92 -26.54 2.71 -24.42
CA GLY A 92 -26.57 2.70 -25.88
C GLY A 92 -25.55 1.74 -26.49
N LYS A 93 -24.32 1.74 -26.00
CA LYS A 93 -23.26 0.82 -26.45
C LYS A 93 -23.58 -0.65 -26.19
N VAL A 94 -24.19 -0.97 -25.04
CA VAL A 94 -24.61 -2.34 -24.70
C VAL A 94 -25.48 -2.95 -25.80
N MET A 95 -26.33 -2.13 -26.43
CA MET A 95 -27.25 -2.60 -27.48
C MET A 95 -26.58 -2.77 -28.85
N GLN A 96 -25.39 -2.19 -29.04
CA GLN A 96 -24.70 -2.14 -30.34
C GLN A 96 -23.50 -3.08 -30.42
N GLU A 97 -22.79 -3.29 -29.31
CA GLU A 97 -21.55 -4.08 -29.30
C GLU A 97 -21.79 -5.56 -28.99
N LYS A 98 -21.03 -6.45 -29.64
CA LYS A 98 -21.05 -7.90 -29.35
C LYS A 98 -20.15 -8.21 -28.15
N SER A 99 -20.65 -9.04 -27.23
CA SER A 99 -19.90 -9.46 -26.04
C SER A 99 -18.73 -10.40 -26.38
N PRO A 100 -17.56 -10.32 -25.69
CA PRO A 100 -17.19 -9.35 -24.64
C PRO A 100 -16.69 -8.01 -25.23
N ALA A 101 -17.12 -6.89 -24.65
CA ALA A 101 -16.78 -5.55 -25.12
C ALA A 101 -16.54 -4.55 -23.97
N LEU A 102 -15.63 -3.59 -24.19
CA LEU A 102 -15.35 -2.49 -23.25
C LEU A 102 -16.34 -1.35 -23.47
N LEU A 103 -17.38 -1.30 -22.65
CA LEU A 103 -18.44 -0.29 -22.77
C LEU A 103 -18.01 1.10 -22.27
N TYR A 104 -17.22 1.12 -21.20
CA TYR A 104 -16.72 2.34 -20.56
C TYR A 104 -15.37 2.09 -19.92
N LYS A 105 -14.41 2.95 -20.24
CA LYS A 105 -13.12 3.03 -19.57
C LYS A 105 -13.17 4.22 -18.63
N GLU A 106 -13.00 3.96 -17.33
CA GLU A 106 -12.85 5.04 -16.37
C GLU A 106 -11.63 5.89 -16.72
N ARG A 107 -11.71 7.19 -16.42
CA ARG A 107 -10.65 8.14 -16.78
C ARG A 107 -9.30 7.75 -16.16
N GLY A 108 -8.23 8.27 -16.78
CA GLY A 108 -6.86 8.08 -16.33
C GLY A 108 -6.65 8.53 -14.88
N LEU A 109 -5.53 8.10 -14.29
CA LEU A 109 -5.22 8.32 -12.87
C LEU A 109 -5.32 9.81 -12.50
N VAL A 110 -4.76 10.71 -13.31
CA VAL A 110 -4.73 12.15 -13.03
C VAL A 110 -6.15 12.72 -12.90
N LEU A 111 -6.99 12.51 -13.90
CA LEU A 111 -8.37 13.01 -13.91
C LEU A 111 -9.21 12.41 -12.76
N ARG A 112 -8.96 11.15 -12.43
CA ARG A 112 -9.58 10.46 -11.29
C ARG A 112 -9.15 11.07 -9.97
N SER A 113 -7.86 11.32 -9.79
CA SER A 113 -7.27 11.97 -8.62
C SER A 113 -7.84 13.36 -8.42
N ILE A 114 -7.99 14.16 -9.48
CA ILE A 114 -8.58 15.49 -9.40
C ILE A 114 -10.06 15.40 -9.00
N ARG A 115 -10.85 14.53 -9.64
CA ARG A 115 -12.26 14.33 -9.26
C ARG A 115 -12.41 13.96 -7.77
N ASP A 116 -11.54 13.09 -7.28
CA ASP A 116 -11.70 12.44 -5.98
C ASP A 116 -10.93 13.13 -4.83
N SER A 117 -9.90 13.94 -5.12
CA SER A 117 -9.01 14.55 -4.12
C SER A 117 -8.99 16.08 -4.14
N LEU A 118 -9.44 16.75 -5.22
CA LEU A 118 -9.37 18.20 -5.30
C LEU A 118 -10.35 18.85 -4.32
N THR A 119 -9.80 19.47 -3.28
CA THR A 119 -10.52 20.20 -2.24
C THR A 119 -10.46 21.71 -2.46
N PRO A 120 -11.39 22.49 -1.88
CA PRO A 120 -11.47 23.94 -2.06
C PRO A 120 -10.21 24.73 -1.65
N ASP A 121 -9.42 24.22 -0.71
CA ASP A 121 -8.17 24.80 -0.20
C ASP A 121 -6.98 24.68 -1.15
N VAL A 122 -7.08 23.85 -2.20
CA VAL A 122 -6.06 23.78 -3.25
C VAL A 122 -6.17 25.01 -4.14
N SER A 123 -5.09 25.78 -4.27
CA SER A 123 -5.02 26.96 -5.16
C SER A 123 -4.56 26.61 -6.57
N GLU A 124 -3.56 25.74 -6.70
CA GLU A 124 -2.85 25.47 -7.95
C GLU A 124 -2.61 23.97 -8.16
N ILE A 125 -2.76 23.52 -9.41
CA ILE A 125 -2.41 22.16 -9.86
C ILE A 125 -1.25 22.30 -10.86
N LEU A 126 -0.05 21.92 -10.43
CA LEU A 126 1.15 21.97 -11.28
C LEU A 126 1.29 20.67 -12.07
N ILE A 127 1.48 20.78 -13.38
CA ILE A 127 1.58 19.65 -14.30
C ILE A 127 2.77 19.90 -15.22
N ASP A 128 3.69 18.95 -15.37
CA ASP A 128 4.90 19.06 -16.20
C ASP A 128 4.75 18.43 -17.60
N ASP A 129 3.65 17.72 -17.86
CA ASP A 129 3.30 17.18 -19.18
C ASP A 129 2.22 18.02 -19.89
N PRO A 130 2.49 18.56 -21.11
CA PRO A 130 1.53 19.38 -21.86
C PRO A 130 0.21 18.67 -22.20
N ASN A 131 0.24 17.38 -22.51
CA ASN A 131 -0.99 16.64 -22.88
C ASN A 131 -1.90 16.48 -21.66
N THR A 132 -1.33 16.05 -20.55
CA THR A 132 -2.01 15.93 -19.26
C THR A 132 -2.56 17.28 -18.80
N PHE A 133 -1.81 18.36 -19.00
CA PHE A 133 -2.26 19.72 -18.67
C PHE A 133 -3.56 20.09 -19.40
N ASN A 134 -3.62 19.84 -20.71
CA ASN A 134 -4.83 20.11 -21.51
C ASN A 134 -6.04 19.30 -21.02
N GLU A 135 -5.86 17.99 -20.76
CA GLU A 135 -6.93 17.14 -20.22
C GLU A 135 -7.45 17.63 -18.86
N VAL A 136 -6.54 18.07 -17.98
CA VAL A 136 -6.90 18.61 -16.66
C VAL A 136 -7.62 19.94 -16.79
N GLN A 137 -7.16 20.83 -17.67
CA GLN A 137 -7.79 22.13 -17.88
C GLN A 137 -9.23 21.98 -18.41
N GLU A 138 -9.46 21.06 -19.35
CA GLU A 138 -10.81 20.69 -19.80
C GLU A 138 -11.68 20.19 -18.65
N LEU A 139 -11.14 19.35 -17.77
CA LEU A 139 -11.87 18.83 -16.62
C LEU A 139 -12.26 19.94 -15.62
N LEU A 140 -11.33 20.85 -15.30
CA LEU A 140 -11.60 21.98 -14.40
C LEU A 140 -12.68 22.92 -14.97
N ASN A 141 -12.68 23.14 -16.30
CA ASN A 141 -13.73 23.91 -16.98
C ASN A 141 -15.12 23.27 -16.82
N ILE A 142 -15.20 21.94 -16.83
CA ILE A 142 -16.47 21.21 -16.63
C ILE A 142 -16.98 21.37 -15.19
N PHE A 143 -16.08 21.27 -14.20
CA PHE A 143 -16.42 21.31 -12.76
C PHE A 143 -16.89 22.67 -12.23
N SER A 144 -16.97 23.68 -13.09
CA SER A 144 -17.40 25.06 -12.80
C SER A 144 -16.30 25.90 -12.12
N SER A 145 -15.88 26.93 -12.84
CA SER A 145 -14.81 27.91 -12.57
C SER A 145 -14.93 28.77 -11.30
N LYS A 146 -15.84 28.47 -10.37
CA LYS A 146 -16.09 29.31 -9.19
C LYS A 146 -15.13 29.10 -8.02
N GLN A 147 -14.25 28.10 -8.08
CA GLN A 147 -13.37 27.73 -6.96
C GLN A 147 -11.95 28.34 -7.02
N GLY A 148 -11.64 29.19 -8.01
CA GLY A 148 -10.33 29.87 -8.10
C GLY A 148 -9.12 28.95 -8.35
N GLN A 149 -9.34 27.63 -8.39
CA GLN A 149 -8.33 26.63 -8.71
C GLN A 149 -7.87 26.75 -10.15
N THR A 150 -6.55 26.79 -10.35
CA THR A 150 -5.96 26.87 -11.69
C THR A 150 -4.98 25.72 -11.92
N ALA A 151 -5.08 25.08 -13.08
CA ALA A 151 -3.99 24.25 -13.56
C ALA A 151 -2.90 25.16 -14.15
N LYS A 152 -1.63 24.85 -13.90
CA LYS A 152 -0.48 25.53 -14.50
C LYS A 152 0.48 24.52 -15.08
N LEU A 153 0.89 24.75 -16.32
CA LEU A 153 1.96 24.00 -16.95
C LEU A 153 3.30 24.43 -16.33
N TYR A 154 4.00 23.48 -15.73
CA TYR A 154 5.31 23.66 -15.14
C TYR A 154 6.38 23.50 -16.22
N GLN A 155 7.19 24.55 -16.42
CA GLN A 155 8.27 24.59 -17.41
C GLN A 155 9.63 24.93 -16.78
N GLY A 156 9.78 24.72 -15.47
CA GLY A 156 11.05 24.99 -14.79
C GLY A 156 12.13 23.98 -15.17
N GLU A 157 13.38 24.41 -15.19
CA GLU A 157 14.54 23.55 -15.53
C GLU A 157 14.70 22.37 -14.54
N LYS A 158 14.44 22.61 -13.25
CA LYS A 158 14.47 21.55 -12.24
C LYS A 158 13.20 20.70 -12.34
N PRO A 159 13.26 19.36 -12.24
CA PRO A 159 12.08 18.51 -12.19
C PRO A 159 11.09 18.95 -11.10
N LEU A 160 9.79 18.80 -11.38
CA LEU A 160 8.71 19.35 -10.54
C LEU A 160 8.84 18.91 -9.07
N PHE A 161 8.97 17.61 -8.81
CA PHE A 161 9.07 17.09 -7.44
C PHE A 161 10.36 17.50 -6.74
N SER A 162 11.48 17.58 -7.46
CA SER A 162 12.75 18.05 -6.90
C SER A 162 12.69 19.54 -6.51
N LYS A 163 12.00 20.38 -7.29
CA LYS A 163 11.79 21.80 -6.94
C LYS A 163 11.06 21.96 -5.60
N PHE A 164 10.11 21.08 -5.31
CA PHE A 164 9.33 21.09 -4.07
C PHE A 164 9.87 20.13 -2.99
N GLN A 165 11.07 19.58 -3.15
CA GLN A 165 11.71 18.68 -2.19
C GLN A 165 10.85 17.45 -1.83
N LEU A 166 10.09 16.95 -2.81
CA LEU A 166 9.21 15.79 -2.63
C LEU A 166 9.93 14.47 -2.96
N GLU A 167 11.03 14.51 -3.71
CA GLU A 167 11.74 13.30 -4.14
C GLU A 167 12.23 12.46 -2.96
N GLU A 168 12.82 13.09 -1.94
CA GLU A 168 13.28 12.41 -0.72
C GLU A 168 12.11 11.80 0.06
N GLN A 169 10.98 12.52 0.13
CA GLN A 169 9.79 12.02 0.79
C GLN A 169 9.19 10.83 0.05
N ILE A 170 9.17 10.87 -1.29
CA ILE A 170 8.70 9.76 -2.13
C ILE A 170 9.63 8.54 -1.98
N GLY A 171 10.95 8.77 -1.99
CA GLY A 171 11.94 7.71 -1.76
C GLY A 171 11.75 7.01 -0.40
N SER A 172 11.47 7.78 0.65
CA SER A 172 11.23 7.25 2.00
C SER A 172 9.98 6.36 2.13
N ILE A 173 9.06 6.39 1.15
CA ILE A 173 7.86 5.53 1.15
C ILE A 173 8.25 4.04 1.09
N PHE A 174 9.41 3.72 0.50
CA PHE A 174 9.91 2.35 0.38
C PHE A 174 10.80 1.92 1.55
N GLU A 175 11.21 2.85 2.41
CA GLU A 175 11.99 2.52 3.59
C GLU A 175 11.11 1.91 4.68
N ASN A 176 11.60 0.91 5.41
CA ASN A 176 10.89 0.37 6.55
C ASN A 176 10.86 1.34 7.73
N ARG A 177 11.91 2.15 7.91
CA ARG A 177 12.03 3.12 9.01
C ARG A 177 11.72 4.54 8.52
N VAL A 178 10.84 5.24 9.23
CA VAL A 178 10.47 6.63 8.94
C VAL A 178 10.83 7.50 10.14
N ARG A 179 11.59 8.58 9.91
CA ARG A 179 11.98 9.53 10.96
C ARG A 179 10.84 10.50 11.29
N LEU A 180 10.67 10.76 12.58
CA LEU A 180 9.74 11.76 13.11
C LEU A 180 10.43 13.12 13.30
N LYS A 181 9.63 14.18 13.46
CA LYS A 181 10.12 15.57 13.59
C LYS A 181 11.04 15.73 14.81
N SER A 182 10.74 15.03 15.90
CA SER A 182 11.55 15.00 17.13
C SER A 182 12.84 14.17 17.08
N GLY A 183 13.14 13.51 15.95
CA GLY A 183 14.28 12.59 15.82
C GLY A 183 14.00 11.14 16.27
N ALA A 184 12.80 10.89 16.78
CA ALA A 184 12.24 9.54 16.94
C ALA A 184 11.99 8.88 15.56
N SER A 185 11.54 7.63 15.54
CA SER A 185 11.20 6.94 14.28
C SER A 185 10.13 5.89 14.47
N ILE A 186 9.36 5.63 13.41
CA ILE A 186 8.48 4.46 13.31
C ILE A 186 9.11 3.42 12.39
N VAL A 187 8.91 2.15 12.66
CA VAL A 187 9.34 1.03 11.82
C VAL A 187 8.10 0.28 11.36
N ILE A 188 7.93 0.12 10.05
CA ILE A 188 6.76 -0.48 9.41
C ILE A 188 7.18 -1.81 8.78
N GLU A 189 6.55 -2.91 9.19
CA GLU A 189 6.84 -4.25 8.69
C GLU A 189 5.55 -4.96 8.24
N PRO A 190 5.34 -5.07 6.92
CA PRO A 190 4.28 -5.91 6.37
C PRO A 190 4.60 -7.39 6.57
N THR A 191 3.67 -8.15 7.13
CA THR A 191 3.71 -9.62 7.20
C THR A 191 2.68 -10.23 6.26
N GLU A 192 2.57 -11.56 6.23
CA GLU A 192 1.56 -12.25 5.43
C GLU A 192 0.11 -11.88 5.82
N ALA A 193 -0.16 -11.71 7.12
CA ALA A 193 -1.53 -11.52 7.63
C ALA A 193 -1.85 -10.07 8.03
N LEU A 194 -0.86 -9.34 8.54
CA LEU A 194 -1.03 -8.01 9.12
C LEU A 194 0.20 -7.13 8.92
N VAL A 195 0.06 -5.82 9.13
CA VAL A 195 1.17 -4.88 9.16
C VAL A 195 1.47 -4.52 10.60
N THR A 196 2.73 -4.67 11.04
CA THR A 196 3.18 -4.19 12.34
C THR A 196 3.85 -2.83 12.19
N ILE A 197 3.66 -1.98 13.21
CA ILE A 197 4.30 -0.67 13.30
C ILE A 197 4.86 -0.52 14.71
N ASP A 198 6.16 -0.26 14.82
CA ASP A 198 6.87 -0.05 16.09
C ASP A 198 7.32 1.41 16.23
N VAL A 199 7.22 1.99 17.43
CA VAL A 199 7.57 3.39 17.70
C VAL A 199 8.81 3.48 18.58
N ASN A 200 9.87 4.08 18.06
CA ASN A 200 11.15 4.27 18.74
C ASN A 200 11.39 5.75 19.06
N SER A 201 11.56 6.12 20.33
CA SER A 201 11.87 7.50 20.76
C SER A 201 13.24 8.03 20.31
N GLY A 202 14.15 7.15 19.90
CA GLY A 202 15.51 7.53 19.53
C GLY A 202 16.29 8.17 20.68
N LYS A 203 17.35 8.94 20.37
CA LYS A 203 18.17 9.67 21.37
C LYS A 203 17.56 11.02 21.77
N SER A 204 16.29 11.27 21.46
CA SER A 204 15.63 12.54 21.78
C SER A 204 15.23 12.59 23.25
N THR A 205 16.22 12.81 24.13
CA THR A 205 16.00 13.20 25.52
C THR A 205 15.93 14.73 25.57
N HIS A 206 14.80 15.31 25.17
CA HIS A 206 14.46 16.63 25.68
C HIS A 206 14.34 16.54 27.21
N GLU A 207 14.78 17.56 27.95
CA GLU A 207 14.97 17.63 29.42
C GLU A 207 13.68 17.44 30.27
N LYS A 208 12.60 16.90 29.70
CA LYS A 208 11.35 16.57 30.38
C LYS A 208 11.32 15.10 30.81
N SER A 209 10.41 14.79 31.74
CA SER A 209 10.14 13.42 32.22
C SER A 209 10.00 12.41 31.07
N VAL A 210 10.52 11.19 31.26
CA VAL A 210 10.45 10.07 30.31
C VAL A 210 9.01 9.82 29.82
N GLU A 211 8.02 9.96 30.72
CA GLU A 211 6.60 9.80 30.39
C GLU A 211 6.12 10.86 29.38
N GLN A 212 6.55 12.11 29.53
CA GLN A 212 6.15 13.19 28.63
C GLN A 212 6.78 13.01 27.24
N THR A 213 8.02 12.55 27.19
CA THR A 213 8.72 12.25 25.94
C THR A 213 8.05 11.09 25.20
N ALA A 214 7.66 10.03 25.91
CA ALA A 214 6.89 8.91 25.34
C ALA A 214 5.55 9.39 24.77
N PHE A 215 4.79 10.17 25.55
CA PHE A 215 3.51 10.71 25.12
C PHE A 215 3.64 11.59 23.86
N GLN A 216 4.57 12.53 23.85
CA GLN A 216 4.79 13.42 22.69
C GLN A 216 5.24 12.64 21.45
N THR A 217 6.13 11.65 21.63
CA THR A 217 6.58 10.79 20.53
C THR A 217 5.43 10.00 19.94
N ASN A 218 4.54 9.46 20.78
CA ASN A 218 3.38 8.69 20.32
C ASN A 218 2.35 9.56 19.57
N LEU A 219 2.20 10.85 19.92
CA LEU A 219 1.37 11.79 19.16
C LEU A 219 1.94 12.04 17.76
N GLU A 220 3.25 12.29 17.66
CA GLU A 220 3.93 12.44 16.37
C GLU A 220 3.84 11.15 15.53
N ALA A 221 4.02 9.99 16.18
CA ALA A 221 3.88 8.70 15.54
C ALA A 221 2.45 8.47 15.03
N ALA A 222 1.41 8.89 15.76
CA ALA A 222 0.02 8.75 15.34
C ALA A 222 -0.29 9.56 14.06
N GLU A 223 0.20 10.80 13.95
CA GLU A 223 0.13 11.62 12.72
C GLU A 223 0.82 10.89 11.56
N GLU A 224 2.07 10.46 11.78
CA GLU A 224 2.91 9.88 10.73
C GLU A 224 2.41 8.51 10.27
N VAL A 225 1.91 7.66 11.18
CA VAL A 225 1.28 6.39 10.84
C VAL A 225 0.10 6.61 9.92
N ALA A 226 -0.82 7.51 10.27
CA ALA A 226 -1.97 7.81 9.43
C ALA A 226 -1.55 8.31 8.03
N ARG A 227 -0.47 9.08 7.94
CA ARG A 227 0.13 9.54 6.67
C ARG A 227 0.70 8.38 5.86
N GLN A 228 1.51 7.52 6.47
CA GLN A 228 2.17 6.38 5.81
C GLN A 228 1.17 5.33 5.32
N LEU A 229 0.10 5.05 6.09
CA LEU A 229 -0.97 4.16 5.66
C LEU A 229 -1.62 4.60 4.34
N ARG A 230 -1.75 5.92 4.12
CA ARG A 230 -2.26 6.48 2.86
C ARG A 230 -1.23 6.42 1.74
N LEU A 231 0.01 6.83 2.01
CA LEU A 231 1.06 6.90 0.99
C LEU A 231 1.42 5.51 0.43
N ARG A 232 1.45 4.50 1.30
CA ARG A 232 1.80 3.12 0.93
C ARG A 232 0.58 2.25 0.53
N ASP A 233 -0.61 2.82 0.64
CA ASP A 233 -1.92 2.14 0.60
C ASP A 233 -1.97 0.83 1.41
N LEU A 234 -1.42 0.85 2.62
CA LEU A 234 -1.40 -0.32 3.51
C LEU A 234 -2.82 -0.60 4.01
N GLY A 235 -3.28 -1.84 3.89
CA GLY A 235 -4.63 -2.22 4.32
C GLY A 235 -4.68 -3.65 4.85
N GLY A 236 -5.83 -4.03 5.39
CA GLY A 236 -5.97 -5.24 6.21
C GLY A 236 -5.89 -4.93 7.69
N LEU A 237 -5.41 -5.90 8.48
CA LEU A 237 -5.14 -5.72 9.90
C LEU A 237 -3.81 -5.00 10.08
N ILE A 238 -3.78 -4.02 10.98
CA ILE A 238 -2.60 -3.23 11.33
C ILE A 238 -2.52 -3.23 12.86
N VAL A 239 -1.32 -3.47 13.39
CA VAL A 239 -1.02 -3.43 14.81
C VAL A 239 0.07 -2.39 15.03
N ILE A 240 -0.16 -1.48 15.98
CA ILE A 240 0.78 -0.40 16.32
C ILE A 240 1.24 -0.61 17.76
N ASP A 241 2.55 -0.75 17.94
CA ASP A 241 3.23 -0.82 19.23
C ASP A 241 3.71 0.59 19.61
N PHE A 242 2.90 1.29 20.40
CA PHE A 242 3.26 2.61 20.92
C PHE A 242 4.17 2.46 22.14
N ILE A 243 4.98 3.47 22.40
CA ILE A 243 5.80 3.51 23.63
C ILE A 243 4.87 3.45 24.84
N ASP A 244 5.19 2.61 25.82
CA ASP A 244 4.41 2.46 27.05
C ASP A 244 4.14 3.81 27.73
N MET A 245 2.86 4.05 28.03
CA MET A 245 2.38 5.22 28.78
C MET A 245 1.62 4.75 30.01
N ARG A 246 1.97 5.27 31.19
CA ARG A 246 1.32 4.90 32.46
C ARG A 246 -0.08 5.50 32.56
N GLU A 247 -0.21 6.76 32.15
CA GLU A 247 -1.47 7.49 32.28
C GLU A 247 -2.51 7.06 31.24
N ALA A 248 -3.73 6.78 31.71
CA ALA A 248 -4.84 6.41 30.83
C ALA A 248 -5.27 7.57 29.91
N ASN A 249 -5.08 8.81 30.37
CA ASN A 249 -5.39 10.00 29.59
C ASN A 249 -4.47 10.14 28.38
N HIS A 250 -3.16 9.91 28.55
CA HIS A 250 -2.19 9.90 27.45
C HIS A 250 -2.54 8.85 26.38
N ARG A 251 -2.87 7.62 26.80
CA ARG A 251 -3.33 6.56 25.88
C ARG A 251 -4.57 6.98 25.09
N ALA A 252 -5.59 7.50 25.76
CA ALA A 252 -6.83 7.94 25.12
C ALA A 252 -6.61 9.11 24.14
N GLU A 253 -5.68 10.00 24.45
CA GLU A 253 -5.34 11.13 23.59
C GLU A 253 -4.59 10.70 22.33
N VAL A 254 -3.63 9.77 22.42
CA VAL A 254 -2.96 9.16 21.26
C VAL A 254 -3.97 8.42 20.36
N GLU A 255 -4.89 7.65 20.94
CA GLU A 255 -5.97 6.99 20.17
C GLU A 255 -6.85 8.00 19.42
N ARG A 256 -7.17 9.13 20.07
CA ARG A 256 -7.96 10.21 19.47
C ARG A 256 -7.19 10.89 18.34
N GLU A 257 -5.90 11.14 18.54
CA GLU A 257 -5.06 11.80 17.54
C GLU A 257 -4.90 10.96 16.27
N LEU A 258 -4.71 9.64 16.43
CA LEU A 258 -4.71 8.71 15.31
C LEU A 258 -6.06 8.73 14.57
N LYS A 259 -7.18 8.69 15.31
CA LYS A 259 -8.53 8.75 14.70
C LYS A 259 -8.74 10.05 13.92
N ASN A 260 -8.29 11.19 14.45
CA ASN A 260 -8.41 12.49 13.80
C ASN A 260 -7.69 12.50 12.43
N HIS A 261 -6.44 12.04 12.39
CA HIS A 261 -5.66 11.98 11.15
C HIS A 261 -6.18 10.94 10.15
N LEU A 262 -6.84 9.88 10.61
CA LEU A 262 -7.48 8.88 9.75
C LEU A 262 -8.82 9.36 9.15
N LYS A 263 -9.45 10.42 9.65
CA LYS A 263 -10.69 10.97 9.06
C LYS A 263 -10.49 11.43 7.61
N GLN A 264 -9.29 11.93 7.30
CA GLN A 264 -8.90 12.36 5.95
C GLN A 264 -8.69 11.18 4.99
N ASP A 265 -8.54 9.96 5.51
CA ASP A 265 -8.34 8.77 4.68
C ASP A 265 -9.60 8.44 3.89
N LYS A 266 -9.43 8.08 2.62
CA LYS A 266 -10.52 7.59 1.76
C LYS A 266 -10.98 6.21 2.22
N ALA A 267 -10.06 5.36 2.66
CA ALA A 267 -10.34 4.01 3.12
C ALA A 267 -11.17 4.01 4.41
N ARG A 268 -12.06 3.03 4.54
CA ARG A 268 -12.76 2.83 5.81
C ARG A 268 -11.78 2.26 6.83
N THR A 269 -11.73 2.88 7.99
CA THR A 269 -10.91 2.45 9.10
C THR A 269 -11.77 2.07 10.31
N LYS A 270 -11.31 1.10 11.09
CA LYS A 270 -11.82 0.83 12.44
C LYS A 270 -10.62 0.77 13.36
N VAL A 271 -10.62 1.60 14.39
CA VAL A 271 -9.52 1.73 15.35
C VAL A 271 -10.01 1.25 16.71
N GLY A 272 -9.29 0.30 17.29
CA GLY A 272 -9.52 -0.21 18.64
C GLY A 272 -9.05 0.77 19.72
N ARG A 273 -8.75 0.21 20.89
CA ARG A 273 -8.06 0.89 22.00
C ARG A 273 -6.68 0.28 22.18
N ILE A 274 -5.78 0.99 22.85
CA ILE A 274 -4.52 0.44 23.32
C ILE A 274 -4.85 -0.67 24.34
N SER A 275 -4.39 -1.88 24.02
CA SER A 275 -4.62 -3.09 24.81
C SER A 275 -3.82 -3.07 26.12
N LYS A 276 -4.04 -4.09 26.96
CA LYS A 276 -3.24 -4.30 28.17
C LYS A 276 -1.76 -4.60 27.86
N PHE A 277 -1.45 -4.99 26.62
CA PHE A 277 -0.09 -5.27 26.15
C PHE A 277 0.55 -4.08 25.43
N GLY A 278 -0.02 -2.87 25.49
CA GLY A 278 0.52 -1.69 24.82
C GLY A 278 0.17 -1.57 23.32
N LEU A 279 -0.36 -2.64 22.72
CA LEU A 279 -0.69 -2.68 21.29
C LEU A 279 -2.03 -2.03 20.96
N LEU A 280 -2.08 -1.24 19.89
CA LEU A 280 -3.30 -0.75 19.26
C LEU A 280 -3.60 -1.55 17.99
N GLU A 281 -4.80 -2.14 17.93
CA GLU A 281 -5.27 -2.87 16.75
C GLU A 281 -6.20 -1.99 15.90
N MET A 282 -6.00 -2.01 14.59
CA MET A 282 -6.92 -1.38 13.65
C MET A 282 -7.08 -2.20 12.37
N SER A 283 -8.17 -1.91 11.64
CA SER A 283 -8.36 -2.41 10.28
C SER A 283 -8.54 -1.26 9.32
N ARG A 284 -7.91 -1.37 8.15
CA ARG A 284 -8.04 -0.40 7.04
C ARG A 284 -8.47 -1.13 5.78
N GLN A 285 -9.50 -0.61 5.11
CA GLN A 285 -9.97 -1.16 3.83
C GLN A 285 -8.87 -1.05 2.77
N ARG A 286 -8.52 -2.17 2.12
CA ARG A 286 -7.68 -2.18 0.91
C ARG A 286 -8.46 -1.57 -0.26
N ILE A 287 -8.00 -0.44 -0.79
CA ILE A 287 -8.59 0.22 -1.97
C ILE A 287 -7.84 -0.25 -3.22
N HIS A 288 -6.52 -0.17 -3.20
CA HIS A 288 -5.62 -0.63 -4.24
C HIS A 288 -4.65 -1.69 -3.69
N PRO A 289 -3.89 -2.37 -4.56
CA PRO A 289 -2.69 -3.08 -4.13
C PRO A 289 -1.71 -2.11 -3.44
N SER A 290 -0.88 -2.62 -2.53
CA SER A 290 0.16 -1.80 -1.88
C SER A 290 1.14 -1.25 -2.91
N ILE A 291 1.85 -0.16 -2.58
CA ILE A 291 2.80 0.47 -3.52
C ILE A 291 3.93 -0.48 -4.00
N GLU A 292 4.26 -1.49 -3.17
CA GLU A 292 5.24 -2.54 -3.49
C GLU A 292 4.73 -3.51 -4.57
N PHE A 293 3.40 -3.63 -4.71
CA PHE A 293 2.79 -4.52 -5.69
C PHE A 293 3.07 -4.01 -7.11
N GLY A 294 3.93 -4.74 -7.83
CA GLY A 294 4.34 -4.41 -9.19
C GLY A 294 5.64 -3.60 -9.30
N SER A 295 6.11 -3.01 -8.19
CA SER A 295 7.43 -2.35 -8.13
C SER A 295 8.52 -3.25 -7.55
N HIS A 296 8.14 -4.26 -6.75
CA HIS A 296 9.07 -5.17 -6.08
C HIS A 296 8.83 -6.63 -6.49
N ILE A 297 9.90 -7.43 -6.44
CA ILE A 297 9.86 -8.89 -6.57
C ILE A 297 10.38 -9.52 -5.29
N VAL A 298 9.87 -10.71 -4.96
CA VAL A 298 10.34 -11.47 -3.80
C VAL A 298 11.82 -11.78 -3.96
N CYS A 299 12.61 -11.54 -2.91
CA CYS A 299 14.04 -11.83 -2.91
C CYS A 299 14.29 -13.31 -3.23
N ARG A 300 15.08 -13.59 -4.27
CA ARG A 300 15.37 -14.96 -4.72
C ARG A 300 16.20 -15.77 -3.72
N GLN A 301 16.99 -15.09 -2.88
CA GLN A 301 17.86 -15.75 -1.90
C GLN A 301 17.10 -16.18 -0.65
N CYS A 302 16.35 -15.27 -0.02
CA CYS A 302 15.64 -15.55 1.24
C CYS A 302 14.16 -15.90 1.04
N GLN A 303 13.63 -15.78 -0.18
CA GLN A 303 12.23 -16.01 -0.52
C GLN A 303 11.26 -15.21 0.38
N GLY A 304 11.65 -13.98 0.72
CA GLY A 304 10.88 -13.08 1.58
C GLY A 304 11.13 -13.25 3.08
N LYS A 305 11.98 -14.18 3.52
CA LYS A 305 12.28 -14.37 4.95
C LYS A 305 13.15 -13.28 5.58
N GLY A 306 13.84 -12.47 4.78
CA GLY A 306 14.81 -11.46 5.27
C GLY A 306 16.10 -12.05 5.89
N LEU A 307 16.21 -13.38 5.98
CA LEU A 307 17.35 -14.09 6.56
C LEU A 307 17.73 -15.26 5.64
N ILE A 308 19.03 -15.54 5.54
CA ILE A 308 19.57 -16.73 4.86
C ILE A 308 20.31 -17.60 5.89
N PRO A 309 20.31 -18.94 5.76
CA PRO A 309 21.08 -19.80 6.65
C PRO A 309 22.57 -19.47 6.59
N SER A 310 23.27 -19.57 7.71
CA SER A 310 24.72 -19.34 7.75
C SER A 310 25.50 -20.36 6.91
N THR A 311 26.70 -19.99 6.48
CA THR A 311 27.59 -20.85 5.70
C THR A 311 27.83 -22.20 6.39
N GLU A 312 27.99 -22.21 7.71
CA GLU A 312 28.19 -23.42 8.50
C GLU A 312 26.93 -24.30 8.49
N THR A 313 25.76 -23.70 8.62
CA THR A 313 24.47 -24.42 8.57
C THR A 313 24.27 -25.06 7.21
N LEU A 314 24.56 -24.33 6.13
CA LEU A 314 24.50 -24.83 4.76
C LEU A 314 25.51 -25.95 4.52
N GLY A 315 26.76 -25.78 4.98
CA GLY A 315 27.82 -26.79 4.81
C GLY A 315 27.52 -28.09 5.57
N ILE A 316 27.07 -28.01 6.82
CA ILE A 316 26.66 -29.20 7.58
C ILE A 316 25.45 -29.87 6.94
N GLY A 317 24.46 -29.10 6.49
CA GLY A 317 23.31 -29.61 5.73
C GLY A 317 23.74 -30.33 4.44
N PHE A 318 24.72 -29.76 3.73
CA PHE A 318 25.28 -30.34 2.51
C PHE A 318 25.99 -31.68 2.78
N LEU A 319 26.81 -31.79 3.83
CA LEU A 319 27.47 -33.05 4.19
C LEU A 319 26.47 -34.17 4.46
N ARG A 320 25.32 -33.87 5.08
CA ARG A 320 24.24 -34.84 5.27
C ARG A 320 23.64 -35.28 3.93
N LYS A 321 23.39 -34.33 3.02
CA LYS A 321 22.89 -34.59 1.66
C LYS A 321 23.87 -35.44 0.85
N LEU A 322 25.15 -35.12 0.90
CA LEU A 322 26.24 -35.90 0.30
C LEU A 322 26.26 -37.33 0.86
N GLY A 323 26.11 -37.48 2.17
CA GLY A 323 26.01 -38.77 2.84
C GLY A 323 24.90 -39.67 2.30
N MET A 324 23.73 -39.09 1.97
CA MET A 324 22.60 -39.81 1.39
C MET A 324 22.80 -40.14 -0.10
N GLU A 325 23.40 -39.24 -0.86
CA GLU A 325 23.61 -39.44 -2.31
C GLU A 325 24.71 -40.47 -2.58
N ALA A 326 25.77 -40.47 -1.78
CA ALA A 326 26.85 -41.45 -1.86
C ALA A 326 26.49 -42.85 -1.32
N LEU A 327 25.26 -43.04 -0.82
CA LEU A 327 24.71 -44.36 -0.45
C LEU A 327 24.13 -45.11 -1.66
N LYS A 328 23.95 -44.46 -2.81
CA LYS A 328 23.45 -45.10 -4.03
C LYS A 328 24.53 -46.05 -4.59
N ASN A 329 24.10 -47.19 -5.15
CA ASN A 329 25.00 -48.23 -5.66
C ASN A 329 25.87 -47.71 -6.81
N ASP A 330 27.10 -48.23 -6.91
CA ASP A 330 28.07 -47.98 -8.00
C ASP A 330 28.50 -46.52 -8.15
N VAL A 331 28.92 -45.87 -7.05
CA VAL A 331 29.50 -44.53 -7.07
C VAL A 331 30.98 -44.62 -6.67
N THR A 332 31.90 -44.20 -7.55
CA THR A 332 33.33 -44.10 -7.24
C THR A 332 33.81 -42.65 -7.17
N ARG A 333 33.11 -41.72 -7.83
CA ARG A 333 33.41 -40.28 -7.78
C ARG A 333 32.15 -39.45 -7.58
N VAL A 334 32.25 -38.42 -6.76
CA VAL A 334 31.17 -37.46 -6.53
C VAL A 334 31.68 -36.04 -6.76
N LYS A 335 31.07 -35.36 -7.72
CA LYS A 335 31.27 -33.92 -7.94
C LYS A 335 30.19 -33.13 -7.21
N CYS A 336 30.61 -32.27 -6.31
CA CYS A 336 29.80 -31.42 -5.45
C CYS A 336 29.93 -29.96 -5.91
N ILE A 337 28.84 -29.34 -6.31
CA ILE A 337 28.81 -27.91 -6.66
C ILE A 337 27.96 -27.19 -5.62
N VAL A 338 28.56 -26.25 -4.89
CA VAL A 338 27.95 -25.50 -3.79
C VAL A 338 28.33 -24.02 -3.90
N PRO A 339 27.64 -23.09 -3.20
CA PRO A 339 28.07 -21.70 -3.15
C PRO A 339 29.52 -21.58 -2.67
N THR A 340 30.30 -20.65 -3.23
CA THR A 340 31.75 -20.52 -2.99
C THR A 340 32.11 -20.46 -1.51
N ALA A 341 31.37 -19.65 -0.71
CA ALA A 341 31.58 -19.58 0.73
C ALA A 341 31.39 -20.94 1.43
N VAL A 342 30.45 -21.76 0.97
CA VAL A 342 30.20 -23.11 1.49
C VAL A 342 31.33 -24.05 1.07
N ALA A 343 31.83 -23.96 -0.15
CA ALA A 343 32.98 -24.74 -0.61
C ALA A 343 34.22 -24.44 0.24
N GLU A 344 34.52 -23.17 0.49
CA GLU A 344 35.62 -22.75 1.37
C GLU A 344 35.47 -23.30 2.79
N PHE A 345 34.26 -23.21 3.37
CA PHE A 345 33.99 -23.79 4.68
C PHE A 345 34.21 -25.30 4.69
N LEU A 346 33.69 -26.02 3.69
CA LEU A 346 33.82 -27.47 3.56
C LEU A 346 35.29 -27.88 3.45
N LEU A 347 36.03 -27.28 2.50
CA LEU A 347 37.41 -27.63 2.17
C LEU A 347 38.43 -27.18 3.22
N ASN A 348 38.07 -26.29 4.15
CA ASN A 348 38.98 -25.81 5.19
C ASN A 348 38.57 -26.25 6.60
N LYS A 349 37.31 -26.00 6.99
CA LYS A 349 36.82 -26.30 8.34
C LYS A 349 36.28 -27.72 8.48
N LYS A 350 35.78 -28.33 7.39
CA LYS A 350 35.26 -29.71 7.35
C LYS A 350 36.11 -30.68 6.52
N ARG A 351 37.36 -30.30 6.23
CA ARG A 351 38.30 -31.12 5.45
C ARG A 351 38.46 -32.53 6.04
N ARG A 352 38.60 -32.63 7.36
CA ARG A 352 38.76 -33.92 8.04
C ARG A 352 37.53 -34.81 7.85
N ASP A 353 36.33 -34.26 8.02
CA ASP A 353 35.07 -34.97 7.80
C ASP A 353 34.95 -35.49 6.36
N ILE A 354 35.40 -34.70 5.36
CA ILE A 354 35.39 -35.09 3.93
C ILE A 354 36.36 -36.25 3.67
N VAL A 355 37.62 -36.12 4.11
CA VAL A 355 38.63 -37.18 3.90
C VAL A 355 38.23 -38.49 4.58
N GLU A 356 37.65 -38.39 5.78
CA GLU A 356 37.12 -39.55 6.49
C GLU A 356 35.95 -40.20 5.71
N PHE A 357 35.09 -39.38 5.12
CA PHE A 357 34.00 -39.86 4.28
C PHE A 357 34.49 -40.57 3.01
N GLU A 358 35.45 -39.98 2.28
CA GLU A 358 36.12 -40.59 1.12
C GLU A 358 36.72 -41.95 1.46
N THR A 359 37.45 -42.03 2.58
CA THR A 359 38.12 -43.25 3.03
C THR A 359 37.13 -44.36 3.40
N ARG A 360 36.10 -44.03 4.18
CA ARG A 360 35.10 -45.02 4.63
C ARG A 360 34.26 -45.57 3.48
N ARG A 361 34.03 -44.77 2.44
CA ARG A 361 33.20 -45.13 1.28
C ARG A 361 34.00 -45.61 0.08
N ASN A 362 35.32 -45.44 0.09
CA ASN A 362 36.21 -45.69 -1.04
C ASN A 362 35.76 -44.92 -2.31
N ILE A 363 35.49 -43.62 -2.14
CA ILE A 363 35.08 -42.71 -3.23
C ILE A 363 35.98 -41.46 -3.26
N ALA A 364 36.08 -40.81 -4.42
CA ALA A 364 36.69 -39.49 -4.57
C ALA A 364 35.64 -38.39 -4.57
N ILE A 365 35.85 -37.31 -3.79
CA ILE A 365 34.93 -36.17 -3.70
C ILE A 365 35.62 -34.90 -4.22
N ASP A 366 35.09 -34.37 -5.33
CA ASP A 366 35.50 -33.08 -5.88
C ASP A 366 34.49 -32.01 -5.44
N ILE A 367 34.94 -30.97 -4.74
CA ILE A 367 34.07 -29.84 -4.32
C ILE A 367 34.45 -28.59 -5.13
N GLU A 368 33.47 -28.03 -5.83
CA GLU A 368 33.58 -26.82 -6.63
C GLU A 368 32.66 -25.72 -6.07
N GLY A 369 33.19 -24.50 -5.97
CA GLY A 369 32.43 -23.30 -5.62
C GLY A 369 31.80 -22.66 -6.86
N ASP A 370 30.51 -22.29 -6.78
CA ASP A 370 29.78 -21.60 -7.83
C ASP A 370 29.07 -20.36 -7.25
N ASP A 371 29.49 -19.16 -7.67
CA ASP A 371 28.90 -17.88 -7.25
C ASP A 371 27.49 -17.65 -7.83
N GLY A 372 27.09 -18.42 -8.84
CA GLY A 372 25.76 -18.37 -9.43
C GLY A 372 24.69 -19.07 -8.60
N LEU A 373 25.07 -19.89 -7.62
CA LEU A 373 24.13 -20.61 -6.76
C LEU A 373 23.62 -19.73 -5.61
N VAL A 374 22.30 -19.72 -5.40
CA VAL A 374 21.71 -19.05 -4.25
C VAL A 374 21.89 -19.86 -2.96
N PRO A 375 21.88 -19.23 -1.77
CA PRO A 375 22.00 -19.93 -0.50
C PRO A 375 20.98 -21.09 -0.37
N GLY A 376 21.48 -22.31 -0.17
CA GLY A 376 20.66 -23.52 -0.07
C GLY A 376 20.62 -24.38 -1.34
N GLU A 377 20.99 -23.83 -2.50
CA GLU A 377 21.18 -24.65 -3.71
C GLU A 377 22.50 -25.43 -3.63
N SER A 378 22.46 -26.65 -4.15
CA SER A 378 23.64 -27.51 -4.29
C SER A 378 23.36 -28.59 -5.32
N ARG A 379 24.36 -28.93 -6.12
CA ARG A 379 24.29 -30.01 -7.11
C ARG A 379 25.29 -31.10 -6.71
N ILE A 380 24.86 -32.35 -6.80
CA ILE A 380 25.69 -33.53 -6.55
C ILE A 380 25.58 -34.38 -7.81
N VAL A 381 26.72 -34.66 -8.43
CA VAL A 381 26.81 -35.50 -9.63
C VAL A 381 27.67 -36.71 -9.27
N CYS A 382 27.02 -37.87 -9.16
CA CYS A 382 27.70 -39.13 -8.90
C CYS A 382 28.12 -39.77 -10.22
N SER A 383 29.31 -40.35 -10.26
CA SER A 383 29.84 -41.12 -11.39
C SER A 383 30.32 -42.49 -10.90
N PRO A 384 30.06 -43.56 -11.68
CA PRO A 384 30.57 -44.89 -11.41
C PRO A 384 32.08 -44.99 -11.61
#